data_AF-A0A3D0PMN4-F1
#
_entry.id   AF-A0A3D0PMN4-F1
#
_cell.length_a   1.000
_cell.length_b   1.000
_cell.length_c   1.000
_cell.angle_alpha   90.00
_cell.angle_beta   90.00
_cell.angle_gamma   90.00
#
_symmetry.space_group_name_H-M   'P 1'
#
loop_
_entity.id
_entity.type
_entity.pdbx_description
1 polymer ?
#
loop_
_entity_poly.entity_id
_entity_poly.type
_entity_poly.pdbx_seq_one_letter_code
_entity_poly.pdbx_strand_id
1 'polypeptide(L)'
;LAEFTLSRKDPAYVDRAKAIQKAEKARIAGENIFSANRELKQVYDTIAEKFDIDPEKTQIGSTIYAVKPGDGSAREQAASCQKVLGGFANIAREYATKRYRSNLINWGMLPFLYDGELPFENGDYLFIKDISRAVAEKHSEIKAYVVNKGMKEFTLTLGELTDDERKIILSGCLINYYREK
;
A
#
# COMPACT_ATOMS: atom_id res chain seq x y z
N LEU A 1 -18.42 10.14 -2.74
CA LEU A 1 -18.78 8.70 -2.77
C LEU A 1 -17.73 7.84 -2.06
N ALA A 2 -16.45 7.92 -2.47
CA ALA A 2 -15.34 7.16 -1.86
C ALA A 2 -15.22 7.31 -0.33
N GLU A 3 -15.35 8.54 0.16
CA GLU A 3 -15.26 8.86 1.59
C GLU A 3 -16.36 8.17 2.41
N PHE A 4 -17.59 8.13 1.91
CA PHE A 4 -18.75 7.55 2.60
C PHE A 4 -18.67 6.02 2.75
N THR A 5 -17.98 5.32 1.86
CA THR A 5 -17.93 3.85 1.90
C THR A 5 -16.95 3.35 2.96
N LEU A 6 -15.81 4.01 3.13
CA LEU A 6 -14.75 3.57 4.06
C LEU A 6 -14.94 4.16 5.47
N SER A 7 -15.47 5.38 5.59
CA SER A 7 -15.75 6.00 6.89
C SER A 7 -16.79 5.22 7.72
N ARG A 8 -17.68 4.45 7.09
CA ARG A 8 -18.63 3.59 7.80
C ARG A 8 -17.96 2.46 8.60
N LYS A 9 -16.79 1.97 8.17
CA LYS A 9 -16.05 0.91 8.86
C LYS A 9 -15.04 1.47 9.85
N ASP A 10 -14.35 2.53 9.46
CA ASP A 10 -13.41 3.26 10.31
C ASP A 10 -13.57 4.75 10.02
N PRO A 11 -14.31 5.49 10.88
CA PRO A 11 -14.60 6.90 10.66
C PRO A 11 -13.34 7.76 10.46
N ALA A 12 -12.23 7.39 11.11
CA ALA A 12 -10.98 8.14 11.06
C ALA A 12 -10.09 7.74 9.88
N TYR A 13 -10.41 6.66 9.16
CA TYR A 13 -9.59 6.20 8.01
C TYR A 13 -9.47 7.27 6.93
N VAL A 14 -10.57 7.95 6.58
CA VAL A 14 -10.57 8.92 5.48
C VAL A 14 -9.63 10.08 5.78
N ASP A 15 -9.68 10.61 7.00
CA ASP A 15 -8.84 11.74 7.40
C ASP A 15 -7.36 11.33 7.49
N ARG A 16 -7.07 10.14 8.05
CA ARG A 16 -5.70 9.60 8.05
C ARG A 16 -5.17 9.36 6.64
N ALA A 17 -5.96 8.75 5.76
CA ALA A 17 -5.58 8.50 4.37
C ALA A 17 -5.31 9.81 3.62
N LYS A 18 -6.15 10.84 3.81
CA LYS A 18 -5.94 12.18 3.24
C LYS A 18 -4.67 12.85 3.77
N ALA A 19 -4.37 12.72 5.07
CA ALA A 19 -3.14 13.26 5.64
C ALA A 19 -1.88 12.62 5.02
N ILE A 20 -1.90 11.30 4.84
CA ILE A 20 -0.82 10.58 4.14
C ILE A 20 -0.75 10.97 2.66
N GLN A 21 -1.89 11.05 1.97
CA GLN A 21 -1.94 11.46 0.57
C GLN A 21 -1.38 12.88 0.37
N LYS A 22 -1.63 13.79 1.32
CA LYS A 22 -1.07 15.15 1.29
C LYS A 22 0.46 15.12 1.32
N ALA A 23 1.04 14.26 2.16
CA ALA A 23 2.50 14.09 2.22
C ALA A 23 3.06 13.49 0.92
N GLU A 24 2.40 12.50 0.34
CA GLU A 24 2.81 11.93 -0.95
C GLU A 24 2.70 12.94 -2.11
N LYS A 25 1.67 13.79 -2.11
CA LYS A 25 1.56 14.90 -3.07
C LYS A 25 2.69 15.91 -2.92
N ALA A 26 3.06 16.25 -1.69
CA ALA A 26 4.21 17.12 -1.43
C ALA A 26 5.52 16.49 -1.96
N ARG A 27 5.74 15.17 -1.72
CA ARG A 27 6.88 14.43 -2.28
C ARG A 27 6.94 14.53 -3.81
N ILE A 28 5.82 14.29 -4.48
CA ILE A 28 5.75 14.36 -5.96
C ILE A 28 6.03 15.78 -6.47
N ALA A 29 5.60 16.81 -5.73
CA ALA A 29 5.83 18.22 -6.08
C ALA A 29 7.26 18.72 -5.76
N GLY A 30 8.10 17.91 -5.12
CA GLY A 30 9.41 18.35 -4.62
C GLY A 30 9.30 19.30 -3.42
N GLU A 31 8.17 19.27 -2.72
CA GLU A 31 7.93 20.06 -1.50
C GLU A 31 8.35 19.27 -0.24
N ASN A 32 8.45 19.97 0.90
CA ASN A 32 8.85 19.35 2.15
C ASN A 32 7.74 18.44 2.74
N ILE A 33 7.97 17.13 2.65
CA ILE A 33 7.07 16.06 3.14
C ILE A 33 6.73 16.23 4.63
N PHE A 34 7.72 16.56 5.47
CA PHE A 34 7.56 16.69 6.93
C PHE A 34 6.75 17.93 7.33
N SER A 35 6.72 18.95 6.47
CA SER A 35 5.83 20.09 6.66
C SER A 35 4.38 19.74 6.33
N ALA A 36 4.17 18.85 5.36
CA ALA A 36 2.85 18.35 4.99
C ALA A 36 2.28 17.36 6.02
N ASN A 37 3.12 16.51 6.61
CA ASN A 37 2.79 15.63 7.73
C ASN A 37 3.99 15.47 8.68
N ARG A 38 3.88 16.05 9.88
CA ARG A 38 4.97 16.10 10.87
C ARG A 38 5.32 14.75 11.48
N GLU A 39 4.35 13.84 11.58
CA GLU A 39 4.57 12.50 12.16
C GLU A 39 5.57 11.69 11.35
N LEU A 40 5.58 11.90 10.03
CA LEU A 40 6.49 11.19 9.13
C LEU A 40 7.96 11.46 9.44
N LYS A 41 8.31 12.61 10.05
CA LYS A 41 9.71 12.87 10.41
C LYS A 41 10.26 11.77 11.31
N GLN A 42 9.53 11.42 12.37
CA GLN A 42 9.95 10.38 13.29
C GLN A 42 9.99 9.00 12.61
N VAL A 43 9.02 8.72 11.72
CA VAL A 43 8.98 7.47 10.95
C VAL A 43 10.24 7.32 10.09
N TYR A 44 10.62 8.36 9.34
CA TYR A 44 11.82 8.33 8.51
C TYR A 44 13.11 8.28 9.35
N ASP A 45 13.18 9.02 10.46
CA ASP A 45 14.32 8.96 11.38
C ASP A 45 14.53 7.52 11.89
N THR A 46 13.47 6.82 12.30
CA THR A 46 13.54 5.42 12.75
C THR A 46 13.93 4.45 11.62
N ILE A 47 13.49 4.67 10.39
CA ILE A 47 13.93 3.83 9.26
C ILE A 47 15.42 4.07 8.97
N ALA A 48 15.87 5.32 9.02
CA ALA A 48 17.24 5.73 8.74
C ALA A 48 18.27 5.15 9.72
N GLU A 49 17.86 4.76 10.93
CA GLU A 49 18.72 4.04 11.88
C GLU A 49 19.16 2.66 11.36
N LYS A 50 18.41 2.03 10.46
CA LYS A 50 18.68 0.66 9.95
C LYS A 50 18.87 0.57 8.44
N PHE A 51 18.31 1.51 7.68
CA PHE A 51 18.32 1.47 6.22
C PHE A 51 18.69 2.83 5.65
N ASP A 52 19.46 2.81 4.55
CA ASP A 52 19.61 4.00 3.71
C ASP A 52 18.26 4.29 3.03
N ILE A 53 17.69 5.46 3.33
CA ILE A 53 16.37 5.86 2.86
C ILE A 53 16.39 7.31 2.36
N ASP A 54 15.87 7.49 1.16
CA ASP A 54 15.66 8.79 0.54
C ASP A 54 14.16 9.10 0.56
N PRO A 55 13.70 10.08 1.36
CA PRO A 55 12.29 10.46 1.42
C PRO A 55 11.70 10.86 0.07
N GLU A 56 12.50 11.45 -0.83
CA GLU A 56 12.03 11.88 -2.15
C GLU A 56 11.80 10.69 -3.10
N LYS A 57 12.58 9.62 -2.93
CA LYS A 57 12.47 8.38 -3.72
C LYS A 57 11.57 7.30 -3.08
N THR A 58 11.09 7.53 -1.86
CA THR A 58 10.26 6.56 -1.13
C THR A 58 8.80 6.96 -1.20
N GLN A 59 7.98 6.11 -1.83
CA GLN A 59 6.53 6.29 -1.93
C GLN A 59 5.83 6.13 -0.57
N ILE A 60 4.83 6.97 -0.30
CA ILE A 60 4.02 6.94 0.92
C ILE A 60 2.54 6.79 0.56
N GLY A 61 1.86 5.83 1.18
CA GLY A 61 0.45 5.59 0.92
C GLY A 61 -0.25 4.91 2.07
N SER A 62 -1.58 4.99 2.09
CA SER A 62 -2.38 4.24 3.05
C SER A 62 -2.47 2.77 2.65
N THR A 63 -2.69 1.92 3.65
CA THR A 63 -2.90 0.48 3.47
C THR A 63 -4.11 0.03 4.29
N ILE A 64 -4.81 -1.00 3.84
CA ILE A 64 -5.92 -1.61 4.58
C ILE A 64 -5.60 -3.08 4.85
N TYR A 65 -5.91 -3.53 6.06
CA TYR A 65 -5.94 -4.94 6.41
C TYR A 65 -7.37 -5.50 6.40
N ALA A 66 -7.58 -6.71 5.86
CA ALA A 66 -8.84 -7.44 5.96
C ALA A 66 -8.64 -8.95 5.90
N VAL A 67 -9.41 -9.74 6.66
CA VAL A 67 -9.26 -11.21 6.68
C VAL A 67 -9.57 -11.85 5.33
N LYS A 68 -10.76 -11.60 4.79
CA LYS A 68 -11.23 -12.17 3.52
C LYS A 68 -11.99 -11.15 2.65
N PRO A 69 -11.33 -10.09 2.12
CA PRO A 69 -12.02 -9.10 1.31
C PRO A 69 -12.39 -9.63 -0.09
N GLY A 70 -13.44 -9.07 -0.68
CA GLY A 70 -13.83 -9.34 -2.07
C GLY A 70 -14.98 -10.33 -2.29
N ASP A 71 -15.78 -10.61 -1.25
CA ASP A 71 -16.97 -11.47 -1.33
C ASP A 71 -18.24 -10.72 -1.82
N GLY A 72 -18.29 -9.39 -1.66
CA GLY A 72 -19.42 -8.56 -2.09
C GLY A 72 -19.46 -8.23 -3.58
N SER A 73 -20.54 -7.60 -4.04
CA SER A 73 -20.72 -7.17 -5.44
C SER A 73 -19.94 -5.87 -5.79
N ALA A 74 -19.81 -4.93 -4.85
CA ALA A 74 -19.22 -3.59 -5.04
C ALA A 74 -17.67 -3.56 -5.09
N ARG A 75 -17.04 -4.60 -5.64
CA ARG A 75 -15.58 -4.84 -5.60
C ARG A 75 -14.74 -3.79 -6.32
N GLU A 76 -15.22 -3.28 -7.45
CA GLU A 76 -14.46 -2.30 -8.24
C GLU A 76 -14.45 -0.92 -7.59
N GLN A 77 -15.63 -0.47 -7.13
CA GLN A 77 -15.77 0.75 -6.36
C GLN A 77 -14.90 0.71 -5.09
N ALA A 78 -14.79 -0.45 -4.45
CA ALA A 78 -13.93 -0.61 -3.28
C ALA A 78 -12.45 -0.31 -3.59
N ALA A 79 -11.90 -0.82 -4.70
CA ALA A 79 -10.50 -0.60 -5.07
C ALA A 79 -10.24 0.84 -5.54
N SER A 80 -11.10 1.37 -6.43
CA SER A 80 -10.94 2.73 -6.96
C SER A 80 -11.02 3.79 -5.85
N CYS A 81 -11.96 3.63 -4.91
CA CYS A 81 -12.13 4.56 -3.79
C CYS A 81 -10.89 4.58 -2.88
N GLN A 82 -10.25 3.44 -2.64
CA GLN A 82 -8.99 3.37 -1.89
C GLN A 82 -7.89 4.12 -2.63
N LYS A 83 -7.71 3.86 -3.93
CA LYS A 83 -6.66 4.52 -4.71
C LYS A 83 -6.85 6.05 -4.76
N VAL A 84 -8.08 6.52 -4.95
CA VAL A 84 -8.43 7.96 -4.96
C VAL A 84 -8.08 8.63 -3.62
N LEU A 85 -8.13 7.90 -2.50
CA LEU A 85 -7.73 8.38 -1.19
C LEU A 85 -6.23 8.21 -0.88
N GLY A 86 -5.43 7.72 -1.83
CA GLY A 86 -4.00 7.48 -1.64
C GLY A 86 -3.67 6.09 -1.09
N GLY A 87 -4.52 5.10 -1.32
CA GLY A 87 -4.24 3.69 -1.03
C GLY A 87 -3.21 3.10 -2.00
N PHE A 88 -2.17 2.45 -1.47
CA PHE A 88 -1.11 1.78 -2.25
C PHE A 88 -1.08 0.27 -2.07
N ALA A 89 -1.69 -0.27 -1.02
CA ALA A 89 -1.69 -1.70 -0.79
C ALA A 89 -2.90 -2.13 0.04
N ASN A 90 -3.24 -3.41 -0.10
CA ASN A 90 -4.03 -4.12 0.89
C ASN A 90 -3.23 -5.31 1.40
N ILE A 91 -3.42 -5.64 2.68
CA ILE A 91 -2.91 -6.85 3.31
C ILE A 91 -4.11 -7.72 3.67
N ALA A 92 -4.12 -8.98 3.25
CA ALA A 92 -5.20 -9.89 3.59
C ALA A 92 -4.68 -11.25 4.04
N ARG A 93 -5.49 -12.02 4.80
CA ARG A 93 -5.18 -13.44 4.99
C ARG A 93 -5.41 -14.20 3.69
N GLU A 94 -6.53 -13.90 3.05
CA GLU A 94 -6.91 -14.44 1.75
C GLU A 94 -7.82 -13.47 1.00
N TYR A 95 -7.84 -13.52 -0.33
CA TYR A 95 -8.81 -12.78 -1.13
C TYR A 95 -9.96 -13.71 -1.53
N ALA A 96 -11.21 -13.32 -1.24
CA ALA A 96 -12.37 -14.17 -1.48
C ALA A 96 -12.54 -14.53 -2.97
N THR A 97 -12.14 -13.62 -3.87
CA THR A 97 -12.19 -13.83 -5.32
C THR A 97 -10.95 -13.25 -6.00
N LYS A 98 -10.52 -13.87 -7.11
CA LYS A 98 -9.48 -13.32 -7.99
C LYS A 98 -9.83 -11.93 -8.50
N ARG A 99 -11.12 -11.63 -8.71
CA ARG A 99 -11.61 -10.36 -9.24
C ARG A 99 -11.24 -9.16 -8.36
N TYR A 100 -11.43 -9.24 -7.05
CA TYR A 100 -11.07 -8.11 -6.18
C TYR A 100 -9.56 -7.88 -6.15
N ARG A 101 -8.76 -8.95 -6.07
CA ARG A 101 -7.30 -8.89 -6.20
C ARG A 101 -6.86 -8.23 -7.51
N SER A 102 -7.43 -8.63 -8.64
CA SER A 102 -7.12 -8.02 -9.94
C SER A 102 -7.55 -6.55 -10.01
N ASN A 103 -8.65 -6.16 -9.37
CA ASN A 103 -9.03 -4.75 -9.28
C ASN A 103 -7.98 -3.92 -8.52
N LEU A 104 -7.42 -4.44 -7.43
CA LEU A 104 -6.34 -3.75 -6.72
C LEU A 104 -5.14 -3.51 -7.63
N ILE A 105 -4.71 -4.55 -8.36
CA ILE A 105 -3.61 -4.49 -9.32
C ILE A 105 -3.90 -3.47 -10.42
N ASN A 106 -5.10 -3.51 -11.01
CA ASN A 106 -5.50 -2.60 -12.08
C ASN A 106 -5.45 -1.12 -11.65
N TRP A 107 -5.72 -0.84 -10.38
CA TRP A 107 -5.62 0.49 -9.78
C TRP A 107 -4.23 0.84 -9.24
N GLY A 108 -3.23 -0.02 -9.44
CA GLY A 108 -1.87 0.25 -8.98
C GLY A 108 -1.70 0.09 -7.48
N MET A 109 -2.38 -0.91 -6.90
CA MET A 109 -2.23 -1.28 -5.51
C MET A 109 -1.71 -2.71 -5.39
N LEU A 110 -0.90 -2.95 -4.36
CA LEU A 110 -0.30 -4.25 -4.08
C LEU A 110 -1.25 -5.11 -3.23
N PRO A 111 -1.71 -6.27 -3.73
CA PRO A 111 -2.59 -7.16 -2.98
C PRO A 111 -1.79 -8.15 -2.13
N PHE A 112 -1.16 -7.67 -1.06
CA PHE A 112 -0.38 -8.53 -0.17
C PHE A 112 -1.23 -9.59 0.54
N LEU A 113 -0.57 -10.69 0.87
CA LEU A 113 -1.06 -11.78 1.70
C LEU A 113 -0.20 -11.91 2.97
N TYR A 114 -0.86 -12.18 4.09
CA TYR A 114 -0.26 -12.44 5.40
C TYR A 114 -1.15 -13.35 6.24
N ASP A 115 -0.67 -14.54 6.59
CA ASP A 115 -1.43 -15.55 7.36
C ASP A 115 -0.98 -15.68 8.83
N GLY A 116 -0.07 -14.80 9.27
CA GLY A 116 0.45 -14.82 10.64
C GLY A 116 -0.42 -14.10 11.67
N GLU A 117 0.07 -14.09 12.91
CA GLU A 117 -0.40 -13.18 13.96
C GLU A 117 0.03 -11.74 13.62
N LEU A 118 -0.91 -10.79 13.63
CA LEU A 118 -0.65 -9.43 13.18
C LEU A 118 0.43 -8.75 14.02
N PRO A 119 1.60 -8.39 13.43
CA PRO A 119 2.63 -7.69 14.15
C PRO A 119 2.36 -6.19 14.24
N PHE A 120 1.28 -5.71 13.60
CA PHE A 120 0.88 -4.32 13.49
C PHE A 120 -0.59 -4.11 13.89
N GLU A 121 -0.92 -2.88 14.22
CA GLU A 121 -2.27 -2.40 14.50
C GLU A 121 -2.61 -1.16 13.67
N ASN A 122 -3.85 -0.68 13.79
CA ASN A 122 -4.29 0.51 13.06
C ASN A 122 -3.49 1.74 13.52
N GLY A 123 -2.90 2.47 12.57
CA GLY A 123 -2.02 3.61 12.85
C GLY A 123 -0.53 3.28 12.82
N ASP A 124 -0.15 2.01 12.72
CA ASP A 124 1.25 1.63 12.53
C ASP A 124 1.74 1.97 11.11
N TYR A 125 3.03 2.28 11.01
CA TYR A 125 3.71 2.52 9.73
C TYR A 125 4.46 1.27 9.31
N LEU A 126 4.27 0.86 8.05
CA LEU A 126 4.92 -0.30 7.46
C LEU A 126 5.94 0.16 6.43
N PHE A 127 7.18 -0.34 6.55
CA PHE A 127 8.23 -0.12 5.57
C PHE A 127 8.49 -1.39 4.77
N ILE A 128 8.49 -1.26 3.44
CA ILE A 128 8.77 -2.36 2.51
C ILE A 128 9.86 -1.88 1.56
N LYS A 129 11.02 -2.52 1.63
CA LYS A 129 12.18 -2.17 0.80
C LYS A 129 12.11 -2.88 -0.54
N ASP A 130 12.60 -2.23 -1.60
CA ASP A 130 12.85 -2.84 -2.91
C ASP A 130 11.63 -3.54 -3.55
N ILE A 131 10.41 -3.07 -3.25
CA ILE A 131 9.17 -3.73 -3.68
C ILE A 131 9.05 -3.86 -5.20
N SER A 132 9.46 -2.84 -5.95
CA SER A 132 9.48 -2.87 -7.43
C SER A 132 10.38 -3.98 -7.96
N ARG A 133 11.55 -4.18 -7.31
CA ARG A 133 12.48 -5.25 -7.65
C ARG A 133 11.89 -6.62 -7.30
N ALA A 134 11.29 -6.76 -6.12
CA ALA A 134 10.65 -8.00 -5.69
C ALA A 134 9.54 -8.44 -6.67
N VAL A 135 8.76 -7.49 -7.20
CA VAL A 135 7.74 -7.76 -8.22
C VAL A 135 8.37 -8.19 -9.55
N ALA A 136 9.40 -7.48 -10.01
CA ALA A 136 10.08 -7.76 -11.28
C ALA A 136 10.81 -9.11 -11.29
N GLU A 137 11.50 -9.43 -10.20
CA GLU A 137 12.29 -10.65 -10.02
C GLU A 137 11.47 -11.84 -9.50
N LYS A 138 10.16 -11.67 -9.33
CA LYS A 138 9.23 -12.74 -8.87
C LYS A 138 9.60 -13.33 -7.52
N HIS A 139 10.03 -12.50 -6.57
CA HIS A 139 10.30 -12.96 -5.21
C HIS A 139 9.03 -13.54 -4.59
N SER A 140 9.13 -14.72 -3.99
CA SER A 140 8.02 -15.39 -3.29
C SER A 140 7.71 -14.73 -1.95
N GLU A 141 8.72 -14.12 -1.34
CA GLU A 141 8.67 -13.50 -0.02
C GLU A 141 9.14 -12.05 -0.10
N ILE A 142 8.45 -11.18 0.63
CA ILE A 142 8.71 -9.74 0.68
C ILE A 142 8.83 -9.35 2.15
N LYS A 143 10.02 -8.89 2.54
CA LYS A 143 10.25 -8.41 3.91
C LYS A 143 9.59 -7.05 4.12
N ALA A 144 8.88 -6.95 5.24
CA ALA A 144 8.26 -5.73 5.71
C ALA A 144 8.63 -5.49 7.18
N TYR A 145 8.57 -4.22 7.59
CA TYR A 145 8.99 -3.78 8.92
C TYR A 145 7.92 -2.89 9.54
N VAL A 146 7.54 -3.17 10.78
CA VAL A 146 6.66 -2.28 11.56
C VAL A 146 7.52 -1.22 12.22
N VAL A 147 7.49 0.00 11.68
CA VAL A 147 8.47 1.05 11.98
C VAL A 147 8.40 1.49 13.44
N ASN A 148 7.21 1.86 13.88
CA ASN A 148 6.94 2.34 15.24
C ASN A 148 6.93 1.24 16.31
N LYS A 149 7.25 -0.02 15.94
CA LYS A 149 7.41 -1.16 16.85
C LYS A 149 8.83 -1.74 16.79
N GLY A 150 9.83 -0.86 16.79
CA GLY A 150 11.25 -1.24 16.82
C GLY A 150 11.75 -1.86 15.50
N MET A 151 11.11 -1.51 14.38
CA MET A 151 11.37 -2.13 13.07
C MET A 151 11.18 -3.66 13.12
N LYS A 152 10.08 -4.13 13.72
CA LYS A 152 9.75 -5.57 13.81
C LYS A 152 9.58 -6.12 12.40
N GLU A 153 10.44 -7.06 12.00
CA GLU A 153 10.41 -7.73 10.70
C GLU A 153 9.27 -8.73 10.62
N PHE A 154 8.61 -8.80 9.47
CA PHE A 154 7.66 -9.84 9.09
C PHE A 154 7.66 -10.04 7.58
N THR A 155 7.12 -11.17 7.13
CA THR A 155 7.12 -11.55 5.71
C THR A 155 5.72 -11.45 5.12
N LEU A 156 5.61 -10.75 4.00
CA LEU A 156 4.44 -10.69 3.13
C LEU A 156 4.68 -11.52 1.86
N THR A 157 3.61 -11.89 1.18
CA THR A 157 3.70 -12.40 -0.20
C THR A 157 2.71 -11.66 -1.09
N LEU A 158 2.90 -11.71 -2.41
CA LEU A 158 1.88 -11.25 -3.38
C LEU A 158 1.04 -12.43 -3.94
N GLY A 159 1.26 -13.63 -3.41
CA GLY A 159 0.77 -14.87 -3.99
C GLY A 159 1.19 -15.07 -5.45
N GLU A 160 0.40 -15.85 -6.18
CA GLU A 160 0.60 -16.04 -7.61
C GLU A 160 0.18 -14.77 -8.38
N LEU A 161 1.12 -14.24 -9.18
CA LEU A 161 0.90 -13.14 -10.12
C LEU A 161 1.31 -13.58 -11.52
N THR A 162 0.46 -13.30 -12.50
CA THR A 162 0.83 -13.48 -13.92
C THR A 162 1.87 -12.45 -14.36
N ASP A 163 2.55 -12.72 -15.47
CA ASP A 163 3.52 -11.76 -16.02
C ASP A 163 2.87 -10.42 -16.41
N ASP A 164 1.63 -10.44 -16.89
CA ASP A 164 0.88 -9.22 -17.18
C ASP A 164 0.49 -8.47 -15.90
N GLU A 165 0.05 -9.17 -14.85
CA GLU A 165 -0.23 -8.54 -13.54
C GLU A 165 1.02 -7.86 -12.98
N ARG A 166 2.21 -8.46 -13.14
CA ARG A 166 3.49 -7.85 -12.73
C ARG A 166 3.80 -6.60 -13.53
N LYS A 167 3.65 -6.64 -14.86
CA LYS A 167 3.84 -5.46 -15.72
C LYS A 167 2.90 -4.33 -15.33
N ILE A 168 1.62 -4.64 -15.08
CA ILE A 168 0.62 -3.66 -14.64
C ILE A 168 1.05 -2.97 -13.33
N ILE A 169 1.56 -3.73 -12.35
CA ILE A 169 2.08 -3.18 -11.09
C ILE A 169 3.27 -2.26 -11.36
N LEU A 170 4.22 -2.68 -12.20
CA LEU A 170 5.44 -1.92 -12.50
C LEU A 170 5.15 -0.64 -13.29
N SER A 171 4.16 -0.65 -14.18
CA SER A 171 3.65 0.57 -14.85
C SER A 171 2.79 1.44 -13.91
N GLY A 172 2.50 0.97 -12.70
CA GLY A 172 1.78 1.68 -11.66
C GLY A 172 0.25 1.64 -11.79
N CYS A 173 -0.33 1.20 -12.90
CA CYS A 173 -1.75 0.82 -13.07
C CYS A 173 -2.02 0.24 -14.46
N LEU A 174 -3.22 -0.29 -14.68
CA LEU A 174 -3.63 -0.90 -15.95
C LEU A 174 -3.62 0.11 -17.11
N ILE A 175 -4.08 1.34 -16.86
CA ILE A 175 -4.14 2.39 -17.89
C ILE A 175 -2.73 2.81 -18.32
N ASN A 176 -1.79 2.90 -17.38
CA ASN A 176 -0.39 3.20 -17.70
C ASN A 176 0.24 2.07 -18.53
N TYR A 177 0.00 0.81 -18.15
CA TYR A 177 0.48 -0.35 -18.91
C TYR A 177 -0.01 -0.32 -20.37
N TYR A 178 -1.27 0.03 -20.60
CA TYR A 178 -1.80 0.15 -21.96
C TYR A 178 -1.28 1.36 -22.73
N ARG A 179 -0.82 2.42 -22.06
CA ARG A 179 -0.22 3.58 -22.71
C ARG A 179 1.24 3.33 -23.13
N GLU A 180 1.93 2.45 -22.42
CA GLU A 180 3.32 2.05 -22.70
C GLU A 180 3.44 1.01 -23.82
N LYS A 181 2.32 0.45 -24.26
CA LYS A 181 2.21 -0.60 -25.27
C LYS A 181 1.75 -0.05 -26.61
#